data_AF-A0A2T0K324-F1
#
_entry.id   AF-A0A2T0K324-F1
#
_cell.length_a   1.000
_cell.length_b   1.000
_cell.length_c   1.000
_cell.angle_alpha   90.00
_cell.angle_beta   90.00
_cell.angle_gamma   90.00
#
_symmetry.space_group_name_H-M   'P 1'
#
loop_
_entity.id
_entity.type
_entity.pdbx_description
1 polymer ?
#
loop_
_entity_poly.entity_id
_entity_poly.type
_entity_poly.pdbx_seq_one_letter_code
_entity_poly.pdbx_strand_id
1 'polypeptide(L)'
;MTHPAGGAARLSRRVIHGELSQIAGRSWSHALFWLVLALAAGVDVVTFYQVLILVLNVPEELVIVAVAGFAAVALTLAHYTGLQARQAINPRNITGSRTLALLAGGTWLVLGVTAFAVRLVLEPAMNDVGTSQIVIDGVPAQNVGGPSGSGEYLGALLFLALYLATGVVTGLAGYFRQDPAARQYGRAVELRSTAAEKYAHSNRAYAEADQVWKAIQRARDRHDEAMEHMNGQLDAAAGRLRAEAQVVIAQTRAAPLGRARPLGQLYGAAAPDPGETTQRVMPGPGGLPRPREAEPENPPPPGEADGPPRPPRADTDEPEEAQ
;
A
#
# COMPACT_ATOMS: atom_id res chain seq x y z
N MET A 1 38.13 -17.90 -19.28
CA MET A 1 37.53 -18.67 -18.17
C MET A 1 36.30 -17.91 -17.71
N THR A 2 35.13 -18.46 -18.02
CA THR A 2 33.81 -17.86 -17.90
C THR A 2 33.08 -18.48 -16.70
N HIS A 3 32.72 -17.66 -15.72
CA HIS A 3 31.83 -18.09 -14.63
C HIS A 3 30.40 -17.61 -14.93
N PRO A 4 29.47 -18.51 -15.31
CA PRO A 4 28.06 -18.20 -15.27
C PRO A 4 27.57 -18.43 -13.83
N ALA A 5 27.58 -17.39 -13.02
CA ALA A 5 26.93 -17.43 -11.71
C ALA A 5 25.42 -17.25 -11.91
N GLY A 6 24.74 -18.38 -12.15
CA GLY A 6 23.30 -18.51 -12.15
C GLY A 6 22.73 -18.14 -10.78
N GLY A 7 22.30 -16.89 -10.64
CA GLY A 7 21.45 -16.46 -9.54
C GLY A 7 20.04 -17.01 -9.78
N ALA A 8 19.78 -18.21 -9.26
CA ALA A 8 18.44 -18.75 -9.14
C ALA A 8 17.59 -17.77 -8.32
N ALA A 9 16.81 -16.94 -9.02
CA ALA A 9 15.81 -16.09 -8.42
C ALA A 9 14.82 -16.98 -7.66
N ARG A 10 15.04 -17.12 -6.35
CA ARG A 10 14.08 -17.74 -5.44
C ARG A 10 12.84 -16.86 -5.50
N LEU A 11 11.88 -17.27 -6.32
CA LEU A 11 10.52 -16.78 -6.31
C LEU A 11 9.97 -17.11 -4.92
N SER A 12 10.19 -16.19 -3.97
CA SER A 12 9.57 -16.25 -2.66
C SER A 12 8.07 -16.20 -2.92
N ARG A 13 7.43 -17.36 -2.79
CA ARG A 13 6.00 -17.54 -2.88
C ARG A 13 5.40 -16.72 -1.75
N ARG A 14 5.07 -15.46 -2.03
CA ARG A 14 4.42 -14.54 -1.10
C ARG A 14 3.05 -15.15 -0.81
N VAL A 15 2.93 -15.81 0.34
CA VAL A 15 1.64 -16.28 0.84
C VAL A 15 0.89 -15.03 1.28
N ILE A 16 0.08 -14.48 0.37
CA ILE A 16 -0.83 -13.38 0.65
C ILE A 16 -1.87 -13.94 1.63
N HIS A 17 -1.68 -13.65 2.92
CA HIS A 17 -2.71 -13.88 3.91
C HIS A 17 -3.77 -12.82 3.63
N GLY A 18 -4.75 -13.19 2.79
CA GLY A 18 -5.96 -12.41 2.64
C GLY A 18 -6.63 -12.40 4.00
N GLU A 19 -6.54 -11.26 4.68
CA GLU A 19 -7.31 -10.96 5.88
C GLU A 19 -8.75 -11.43 5.68
N LEU A 20 -9.20 -12.45 6.43
CA LEU A 20 -10.59 -12.93 6.36
C LEU A 20 -11.58 -11.79 6.66
N SER A 21 -11.15 -10.71 7.33
CA SER A 21 -11.92 -9.48 7.53
C SER A 21 -12.29 -8.78 6.21
N GLN A 22 -11.51 -8.96 5.14
CA GLN A 22 -11.84 -8.47 3.78
C GLN A 22 -12.88 -9.35 3.05
N ILE A 23 -13.08 -10.61 3.49
CA ILE A 23 -14.09 -11.53 2.92
C ILE A 23 -15.37 -11.55 3.79
N ALA A 24 -15.25 -11.37 5.10
CA ALA A 24 -16.37 -11.37 6.04
C ALA A 24 -17.18 -10.06 6.06
N GLY A 25 -16.67 -8.99 5.44
CA GLY A 25 -17.21 -7.64 5.54
C GLY A 25 -18.13 -7.20 4.40
N ARG A 26 -18.96 -8.08 3.79
CA ARG A 26 -20.09 -7.56 3.01
C ARG A 26 -21.09 -7.02 4.03
N SER A 27 -20.98 -5.72 4.32
CA SER A 27 -21.71 -5.07 5.40
C SER A 27 -23.18 -5.46 5.33
N TRP A 28 -23.73 -5.96 6.43
CA TRP A 28 -25.13 -6.39 6.51
C TRP A 28 -26.09 -5.28 6.06
N SER A 29 -25.68 -4.01 6.23
CA SER A 29 -26.36 -2.84 5.66
C SER A 29 -26.55 -2.90 4.14
N HIS A 30 -25.63 -3.50 3.39
CA HIS A 30 -25.75 -3.67 1.94
C HIS A 30 -26.83 -4.69 1.59
N ALA A 31 -26.95 -5.77 2.36
CA ALA A 31 -28.00 -6.77 2.18
C ALA A 31 -29.38 -6.20 2.55
N LEU A 32 -29.47 -5.49 3.67
CA LEU A 32 -30.70 -4.78 4.07
C LEU A 32 -31.13 -3.76 3.03
N PHE A 33 -30.17 -3.02 2.46
CA PHE A 33 -30.44 -2.08 1.37
C PHE A 33 -31.05 -2.78 0.14
N TRP A 34 -30.47 -3.91 -0.31
CA TRP A 34 -31.02 -4.68 -1.43
C TRP A 34 -32.41 -5.25 -1.15
N LEU A 35 -32.66 -5.64 0.10
CA LEU A 35 -33.98 -6.11 0.53
C LEU A 35 -35.02 -4.99 0.43
N VAL A 36 -34.72 -3.80 0.97
CA VAL A 36 -35.61 -2.63 0.89
C VAL A 36 -35.87 -2.24 -0.57
N LEU A 37 -34.84 -2.26 -1.41
CA LEU A 37 -34.98 -1.97 -2.83
C LEU A 37 -35.86 -3.00 -3.55
N ALA A 38 -35.69 -4.29 -3.24
CA ALA A 38 -36.52 -5.36 -3.81
C ALA A 38 -37.99 -5.22 -3.39
N LEU A 39 -38.25 -4.85 -2.13
CA LEU A 39 -39.61 -4.59 -1.64
C LEU A 39 -40.23 -3.39 -2.35
N ALA A 40 -39.51 -2.27 -2.48
CA ALA A 40 -40.01 -1.08 -3.18
C ALA A 40 -40.32 -1.39 -4.65
N ALA A 41 -39.42 -2.10 -5.35
CA ALA A 41 -39.63 -2.54 -6.72
C ALA A 41 -40.86 -3.46 -6.85
N GLY A 42 -41.10 -4.33 -5.86
CA GLY A 42 -42.30 -5.17 -5.82
C GLY A 42 -43.59 -4.35 -5.76
N VAL A 43 -43.63 -3.29 -4.93
CA VAL A 43 -44.79 -2.39 -4.86
C VAL A 43 -45.00 -1.65 -6.18
N ASP A 44 -43.92 -1.19 -6.83
CA ASP A 44 -44.00 -0.54 -8.14
C ASP A 44 -44.56 -1.52 -9.20
N VAL A 45 -44.10 -2.76 -9.24
CA VAL A 45 -44.62 -3.78 -10.18
C VAL A 45 -46.12 -4.01 -9.99
N VAL A 46 -46.58 -4.15 -8.74
CA VAL A 46 -48.01 -4.36 -8.47
C VAL A 46 -48.84 -3.16 -8.92
N THR A 47 -48.37 -1.95 -8.64
CA THR A 47 -49.10 -0.73 -9.00
C THR A 47 -49.11 -0.51 -10.52
N PHE A 48 -48.00 -0.73 -11.22
CA PHE A 48 -47.96 -0.69 -12.69
C PHE A 48 -48.86 -1.76 -13.30
N TYR A 49 -48.86 -2.98 -12.79
CA TYR A 49 -49.73 -4.06 -13.27
C TYR A 49 -51.21 -3.67 -13.20
N GLN A 50 -51.65 -3.08 -12.07
CA GLN A 50 -53.02 -2.58 -11.92
C GLN A 50 -53.37 -1.49 -12.95
N VAL A 51 -52.43 -0.61 -13.28
CA VAL A 51 -52.67 0.42 -14.29
C VAL A 51 -52.69 -0.19 -15.70
N LEU A 52 -51.73 -1.07 -16.04
CA LEU A 52 -51.63 -1.63 -17.38
C LEU A 52 -52.83 -2.53 -17.72
N ILE A 53 -53.31 -3.36 -16.79
CA ILE A 53 -54.45 -4.25 -17.06
C ILE A 53 -55.74 -3.45 -17.35
N LEU A 54 -55.84 -2.23 -16.82
CA LEU A 54 -56.94 -1.32 -17.12
C LEU A 54 -56.80 -0.65 -18.49
N VAL A 55 -55.58 -0.27 -18.87
CA VAL A 55 -55.32 0.50 -20.09
C VAL A 55 -55.23 -0.38 -21.34
N LEU A 56 -54.68 -1.59 -21.20
CA LEU A 56 -54.31 -2.45 -22.30
C LEU A 56 -55.20 -3.70 -22.31
N ASN A 57 -56.04 -3.83 -23.34
CA ASN A 57 -56.81 -5.05 -23.60
C ASN A 57 -55.92 -6.14 -24.24
N VAL A 58 -54.89 -6.59 -23.53
CA VAL A 58 -53.99 -7.68 -23.93
C VAL A 58 -54.00 -8.81 -22.90
N PRO A 59 -53.59 -10.03 -23.28
CA PRO A 59 -53.42 -11.14 -22.36
C PRO A 59 -52.56 -10.76 -21.15
N GLU A 60 -52.96 -11.25 -19.98
CA GLU A 60 -52.31 -10.96 -18.69
C GLU A 60 -50.80 -11.21 -18.70
N GLU A 61 -50.36 -12.27 -19.38
CA GLU A 61 -48.94 -12.61 -19.49
C GLU A 61 -48.12 -11.48 -20.14
N LEU A 62 -48.66 -10.80 -21.15
CA LEU A 62 -47.97 -9.68 -21.80
C LEU A 62 -47.89 -8.45 -20.91
N VAL A 63 -48.90 -8.23 -20.06
CA VAL A 63 -48.90 -7.14 -19.07
C VAL A 63 -47.79 -7.35 -18.04
N ILE A 64 -47.64 -8.57 -17.51
CA ILE A 64 -46.58 -8.90 -16.54
C ILE A 64 -45.20 -8.66 -17.14
N VAL A 65 -44.97 -9.13 -18.38
CA VAL A 65 -43.70 -8.94 -19.09
C VAL A 65 -43.41 -7.46 -19.33
N ALA A 66 -44.41 -6.67 -19.75
CA ALA A 66 -44.26 -5.25 -19.98
C ALA A 66 -43.91 -4.48 -18.69
N VAL A 67 -44.59 -4.79 -17.58
CA VAL A 67 -44.36 -4.16 -16.28
C VAL A 67 -42.97 -4.49 -15.74
N ALA A 68 -42.58 -5.77 -15.78
CA ALA A 68 -41.27 -6.19 -15.31
C ALA A 68 -40.14 -5.55 -16.14
N GLY A 69 -40.31 -5.49 -17.47
CA GLY A 69 -39.38 -4.83 -18.37
C GLY A 69 -39.24 -3.33 -18.09
N PHE A 70 -40.37 -2.64 -17.90
CA PHE A 70 -40.38 -1.22 -17.57
C PHE A 70 -39.70 -0.93 -16.23
N ALA A 71 -40.05 -1.67 -15.17
CA ALA A 71 -39.46 -1.52 -13.85
C ALA A 71 -37.94 -1.75 -13.87
N ALA A 72 -37.47 -2.77 -14.60
CA ALA A 72 -36.05 -3.05 -14.75
C ALA A 72 -35.30 -1.90 -15.44
N VAL A 73 -35.87 -1.34 -16.52
CA VAL A 73 -35.28 -0.21 -17.25
C VAL A 73 -35.25 1.05 -16.38
N ALA A 74 -36.35 1.36 -15.69
CA ALA A 74 -36.45 2.52 -14.80
C ALA A 74 -35.44 2.46 -13.64
N LEU A 75 -35.33 1.30 -12.97
CA LEU A 75 -34.34 1.08 -11.90
C LEU A 75 -32.91 1.21 -12.44
N THR A 76 -32.65 0.67 -13.63
CA THR A 76 -31.33 0.74 -14.26
C THR A 76 -30.95 2.18 -14.58
N LEU A 77 -31.86 2.97 -15.16
CA LEU A 77 -31.67 4.40 -15.44
C LEU A 77 -31.42 5.20 -14.16
N ALA A 78 -32.23 4.99 -13.12
CA ALA A 78 -32.03 5.64 -11.83
C ALA A 78 -30.66 5.28 -11.21
N HIS A 79 -30.26 4.01 -11.28
CA HIS A 79 -28.97 3.54 -10.80
C HIS A 79 -27.80 4.21 -11.52
N TYR A 80 -27.84 4.27 -12.86
CA TYR A 80 -26.81 4.93 -13.66
C TYR A 80 -26.76 6.43 -13.42
N THR A 81 -27.91 7.08 -13.23
CA THR A 81 -27.98 8.51 -12.89
C THR A 81 -27.23 8.80 -11.59
N GLY A 82 -27.43 7.96 -10.57
CA GLY A 82 -26.67 8.05 -9.31
C GLY A 82 -25.17 7.89 -9.48
N LEU A 83 -24.74 6.89 -10.27
CA LEU A 83 -23.32 6.67 -10.57
C LEU A 83 -22.68 7.87 -11.28
N GLN A 84 -23.37 8.45 -12.25
CA GLN A 84 -22.88 9.55 -13.07
C GLN A 84 -22.89 10.88 -12.31
N ALA A 85 -23.92 11.13 -11.48
CA ALA A 85 -23.98 12.30 -10.60
C ALA A 85 -22.77 12.33 -9.65
N ARG A 86 -22.37 11.16 -9.14
CA ARG A 86 -21.17 11.04 -8.31
C ARG A 86 -19.89 11.35 -9.08
N GLN A 87 -19.75 10.84 -10.29
CA GLN A 87 -18.60 11.11 -11.16
C GLN A 87 -18.50 12.60 -11.51
N ALA A 88 -19.64 13.28 -11.67
CA ALA A 88 -19.68 14.71 -11.98
C ALA A 88 -19.14 15.60 -10.85
N ILE A 89 -19.22 15.18 -9.59
CA ILE A 89 -18.71 15.91 -8.43
C ILE A 89 -17.21 15.65 -8.22
N ASN A 90 -16.67 14.58 -8.80
CA ASN A 90 -15.26 14.24 -8.64
C ASN A 90 -14.38 15.14 -9.55
N PRO A 91 -13.45 15.95 -9.02
CA PRO A 91 -12.70 16.97 -9.76
C PRO A 91 -11.78 16.43 -10.87
N ARG A 92 -11.59 15.10 -10.97
CA ARG A 92 -10.82 14.43 -12.03
C ARG A 92 -11.62 14.19 -13.33
N ASN A 93 -12.67 14.98 -13.56
CA ASN A 93 -13.81 14.55 -14.37
C ASN A 93 -13.48 14.28 -15.84
N ILE A 94 -14.04 13.18 -16.35
CA ILE A 94 -14.21 12.87 -17.76
C ILE A 94 -15.32 13.80 -18.29
N THR A 95 -15.03 14.60 -19.31
CA THR A 95 -15.86 15.71 -19.83
C THR A 95 -17.32 15.35 -20.25
N GLY A 96 -17.76 14.10 -20.08
CA GLY A 96 -19.12 13.63 -20.42
C GLY A 96 -20.00 13.14 -19.26
N SER A 97 -19.50 13.04 -18.02
CA SER A 97 -20.30 12.43 -16.94
C SER A 97 -21.52 13.27 -16.54
N ARG A 98 -21.37 14.60 -16.54
CA ARG A 98 -22.46 15.52 -16.19
C ARG A 98 -23.58 15.51 -17.22
N THR A 99 -23.22 15.49 -18.51
CA THR A 99 -24.23 15.43 -19.59
C THR A 99 -24.95 14.09 -19.56
N LEU A 100 -24.25 12.98 -19.33
CA LEU A 100 -24.87 11.66 -19.23
C LEU A 100 -25.76 11.51 -17.99
N ALA A 101 -25.36 12.09 -16.85
CA ALA A 101 -26.20 12.16 -15.64
C ALA A 101 -27.50 12.94 -15.91
N LEU A 102 -27.40 14.09 -16.57
CA LEU A 102 -28.55 14.93 -16.91
C LEU A 102 -29.46 14.24 -17.94
N LEU A 103 -28.89 13.56 -18.94
CA LEU A 103 -29.66 12.78 -19.92
C LEU A 103 -30.38 11.61 -19.25
N ALA A 104 -29.67 10.80 -18.45
CA ALA A 104 -30.28 9.65 -17.77
C ALA A 104 -31.35 10.08 -16.76
N GLY A 105 -31.07 11.11 -15.94
CA GLY A 105 -32.03 11.67 -15.00
C GLY A 105 -33.21 12.33 -15.69
N GLY A 106 -32.97 13.02 -16.80
CA GLY A 106 -34.00 13.63 -17.65
C GLY A 106 -34.92 12.58 -18.27
N THR A 107 -34.37 11.54 -18.89
CA THR A 107 -35.16 10.42 -19.43
C THR A 107 -35.97 9.73 -18.34
N TRP A 108 -35.39 9.48 -17.17
CA TRP A 108 -36.10 8.89 -16.03
C TRP A 108 -37.26 9.76 -15.54
N LEU A 109 -37.06 11.08 -15.46
CA LEU A 109 -38.08 12.04 -15.04
C LEU A 109 -39.21 12.12 -16.08
N VAL A 110 -38.87 12.14 -17.37
CA VAL A 110 -39.86 12.12 -18.46
C VAL A 110 -40.72 10.87 -18.38
N LEU A 111 -40.14 9.68 -18.17
CA LEU A 111 -40.91 8.44 -18.02
C LEU A 111 -41.90 8.51 -16.85
N GLY A 112 -41.48 9.04 -15.70
CA GLY A 112 -42.35 9.20 -14.53
C GLY A 112 -43.50 10.18 -14.78
N VAL A 113 -43.19 11.33 -15.41
CA VAL A 113 -44.20 12.34 -15.79
C VAL A 113 -45.18 11.78 -16.81
N THR A 114 -44.72 11.03 -17.81
CA THR A 114 -45.59 10.38 -18.80
C THR A 114 -46.50 9.35 -18.13
N ALA A 115 -45.99 8.50 -17.25
CA ALA A 115 -46.81 7.53 -16.51
C ALA A 115 -47.87 8.23 -15.65
N PHE A 116 -47.51 9.30 -14.95
CA PHE A 116 -48.43 10.12 -14.17
C PHE A 116 -49.49 10.79 -15.05
N ALA A 117 -49.11 11.35 -16.20
CA ALA A 117 -50.04 12.00 -17.12
C ALA A 117 -51.03 11.00 -17.72
N VAL A 118 -50.56 9.81 -18.12
CA VAL A 118 -51.42 8.71 -18.58
C VAL A 118 -52.42 8.34 -17.48
N ARG A 119 -51.95 8.19 -16.23
CA ARG A 119 -52.84 7.91 -15.09
C ARG A 119 -53.90 9.01 -14.94
N LEU A 120 -53.50 10.26 -14.90
CA LEU A 120 -54.38 11.41 -14.67
C LEU A 120 -55.42 11.59 -15.79
N VAL A 121 -55.07 11.26 -17.03
CA VAL A 121 -55.96 11.44 -18.20
C VAL A 121 -56.87 10.24 -18.44
N LEU A 122 -56.41 9.01 -18.18
CA LEU A 122 -57.19 7.80 -18.48
C LEU A 122 -58.13 7.38 -17.34
N GLU A 123 -57.85 7.75 -16.08
CA GLU A 123 -58.67 7.40 -14.93
C GLU A 123 -60.11 7.99 -14.99
N PRO A 124 -60.32 9.27 -15.37
CA PRO A 124 -61.67 9.83 -15.51
C PRO A 124 -62.47 9.20 -16.66
N ALA A 125 -61.80 8.77 -17.74
CA ALA A 125 -62.45 8.22 -18.93
C ALA A 125 -63.04 6.82 -18.71
N MET A 126 -62.59 6.11 -17.67
CA MET A 126 -63.06 4.75 -17.37
C MET A 126 -64.12 4.68 -16.27
N ASN A 127 -64.23 5.72 -15.43
CA ASN A 127 -65.27 5.80 -14.40
C ASN A 127 -66.69 5.94 -14.97
N ASP A 128 -66.82 6.30 -16.25
CA ASP A 128 -68.10 6.38 -16.97
C ASP A 128 -68.50 5.06 -17.68
N VAL A 129 -67.59 4.10 -17.86
CA VAL A 129 -67.81 2.94 -18.75
C VAL A 129 -68.17 1.64 -18.00
N GLY A 130 -68.05 1.57 -16.67
CA GLY A 130 -68.20 0.27 -15.99
C GLY A 130 -68.52 0.31 -14.50
N THR A 131 -69.71 0.76 -14.13
CA THR A 131 -70.38 0.29 -12.89
C THR A 131 -70.87 -1.16 -13.07
N SER A 132 -69.96 -2.07 -13.37
CA SER A 132 -70.23 -3.50 -13.22
C SER A 132 -70.07 -3.82 -11.73
N GLN A 133 -71.20 -3.94 -11.03
CA GLN A 133 -71.22 -4.39 -9.64
C GLN A 133 -70.59 -5.78 -9.57
N ILE A 134 -69.42 -5.90 -8.94
CA ILE A 134 -68.88 -7.19 -8.57
C ILE A 134 -69.76 -7.70 -7.42
N VAL A 135 -70.72 -8.57 -7.76
CA VAL A 135 -71.55 -9.28 -6.79
C VAL A 135 -70.75 -10.47 -6.28
N ILE A 136 -70.22 -10.36 -5.06
CA ILE A 136 -69.63 -11.49 -4.33
C ILE A 136 -70.72 -12.02 -3.41
N ASP A 137 -71.14 -13.28 -3.61
CA ASP A 137 -72.14 -13.98 -2.79
C ASP A 137 -73.54 -13.34 -2.71
N GLY A 138 -74.01 -12.72 -3.80
CA GLY A 138 -75.39 -12.21 -3.89
C GLY A 138 -75.68 -10.96 -3.04
N VAL A 139 -74.72 -10.50 -2.25
CA VAL A 139 -74.80 -9.21 -1.55
C VAL A 139 -74.10 -8.19 -2.43
N PRO A 140 -74.79 -7.13 -2.90
CA PRO A 140 -74.12 -6.06 -3.60
C PRO A 140 -73.10 -5.46 -2.63
N ALA A 141 -71.81 -5.66 -2.92
CA ALA A 141 -70.76 -4.97 -2.18
C ALA A 141 -71.07 -3.48 -2.30
N GLN A 142 -71.37 -2.85 -1.16
CA GLN A 142 -71.51 -1.40 -1.11
C GLN A 142 -70.17 -0.84 -1.56
N ASN A 143 -70.12 -0.35 -2.80
CA ASN A 143 -69.09 0.57 -3.23
C ASN A 143 -69.15 1.70 -2.22
N VAL A 144 -68.14 1.77 -1.34
CA VAL A 144 -67.92 2.92 -0.47
C VAL A 144 -67.55 4.06 -1.43
N GLY A 145 -68.58 4.65 -2.03
CA GLY A 145 -68.51 5.82 -2.87
C GLY A 145 -68.09 6.98 -1.99
N GLY A 146 -66.77 7.09 -1.77
CA GLY A 146 -66.16 8.32 -1.32
C GLY A 146 -66.42 9.42 -2.35
N PRO A 147 -66.45 10.69 -1.93
CA PRO A 147 -66.85 11.83 -2.76
C PRO A 147 -66.15 11.84 -4.13
N SER A 148 -66.96 11.83 -5.18
CA SER A 148 -66.70 11.50 -6.58
C SER A 148 -65.84 12.52 -7.34
N GLY A 149 -64.68 12.89 -6.83
CA GLY A 149 -63.76 13.74 -7.61
C GLY A 149 -62.39 14.02 -7.00
N SER A 150 -62.16 13.71 -5.72
CA SER A 150 -60.87 13.97 -5.06
C SER A 150 -59.98 12.73 -4.88
N GLY A 151 -60.55 11.52 -4.93
CA GLY A 151 -59.82 10.27 -4.71
C GLY A 151 -58.89 9.87 -5.86
N GLU A 152 -59.27 10.16 -7.10
CA GLU A 152 -58.49 9.80 -8.31
C GLU A 152 -57.16 10.57 -8.37
N TYR A 153 -57.21 11.89 -8.14
CA TYR A 153 -56.01 12.72 -8.07
C TYR A 153 -55.07 12.28 -6.95
N LEU A 154 -55.61 11.81 -5.82
CA LEU A 154 -54.81 11.31 -4.71
C LEU A 154 -54.07 10.02 -5.08
N GLY A 155 -54.72 9.10 -5.80
CA GLY A 155 -54.09 7.88 -6.29
C GLY A 155 -52.95 8.16 -7.27
N ALA A 156 -53.19 9.05 -8.25
CA ALA A 156 -52.15 9.46 -9.20
C ALA A 156 -50.97 10.17 -8.51
N LEU A 157 -51.23 11.04 -7.54
CA LEU A 157 -50.17 11.72 -6.78
C LEU A 157 -49.37 10.75 -5.91
N LEU A 158 -50.02 9.77 -5.28
CA LEU A 158 -49.37 8.75 -4.48
C LEU A 158 -48.48 7.85 -5.36
N PHE A 159 -48.93 7.54 -6.56
CA PHE A 159 -48.15 6.80 -7.55
C PHE A 159 -46.90 7.58 -8.01
N LEU A 160 -47.06 8.88 -8.34
CA LEU A 160 -45.93 9.73 -8.70
C LEU A 160 -44.94 9.85 -7.55
N ALA A 161 -45.43 10.04 -6.31
CA ALA A 161 -44.61 10.13 -5.12
C ALA A 161 -43.82 8.83 -4.89
N LEU A 162 -44.46 7.67 -5.07
CA LEU A 162 -43.82 6.37 -4.94
C LEU A 162 -42.73 6.17 -6.00
N TYR A 163 -43.04 6.41 -7.28
CA TYR A 163 -42.05 6.34 -8.37
C TYR A 163 -40.83 7.24 -8.09
N LEU A 164 -41.09 8.46 -7.62
CA LEU A 164 -40.04 9.42 -7.29
C LEU A 164 -39.19 8.92 -6.12
N ALA A 165 -39.82 8.38 -5.07
CA ALA A 165 -39.14 7.81 -3.92
C ALA A 165 -38.25 6.62 -4.32
N THR A 166 -38.77 5.67 -5.12
CA THR A 166 -37.98 4.50 -5.57
C THR A 166 -36.79 4.94 -6.43
N GLY A 167 -36.99 5.91 -7.33
CA GLY A 167 -35.91 6.45 -8.16
C GLY A 167 -34.84 7.17 -7.35
N VAL A 168 -35.22 8.01 -6.36
CA VAL A 168 -34.28 8.70 -5.48
C VAL A 168 -33.47 7.71 -4.65
N VAL A 169 -34.10 6.70 -4.07
CA VAL A 169 -33.40 5.66 -3.29
C VAL A 169 -32.40 4.90 -4.18
N THR A 170 -32.81 4.53 -5.39
CA THR A 170 -31.94 3.84 -6.35
C THR A 170 -30.78 4.71 -6.82
N GLY A 171 -31.04 6.01 -7.06
CA GLY A 171 -30.04 7.00 -7.41
C GLY A 171 -29.03 7.22 -6.27
N LEU A 172 -29.49 7.38 -5.04
CA LEU A 172 -28.63 7.48 -3.86
C LEU A 172 -27.78 6.23 -3.67
N ALA A 173 -28.33 5.05 -3.95
CA ALA A 173 -27.58 3.80 -3.91
C ALA A 173 -26.44 3.75 -4.93
N GLY A 174 -26.70 4.21 -6.16
CA GLY A 174 -25.67 4.41 -7.18
C GLY A 174 -24.62 5.42 -6.72
N TYR A 175 -25.07 6.53 -6.13
CA TYR A 175 -24.21 7.61 -5.65
C TYR A 175 -23.28 7.19 -4.50
N PHE A 176 -23.79 6.44 -3.51
CA PHE A 176 -23.01 6.02 -2.34
C PHE A 176 -22.18 4.76 -2.57
N ARG A 177 -22.32 4.09 -3.71
CA ARG A 177 -21.54 2.90 -4.03
C ARG A 177 -20.05 3.21 -3.94
N GLN A 178 -19.31 2.61 -3.02
CA GLN A 178 -17.91 2.96 -2.79
C GLN A 178 -17.08 2.88 -4.08
N ASP A 179 -16.23 3.89 -4.30
CA ASP A 179 -15.41 3.98 -5.51
C ASP A 179 -14.34 2.89 -5.45
N PRO A 180 -14.31 1.92 -6.38
CA PRO A 180 -13.25 0.92 -6.40
C PRO A 180 -11.86 1.57 -6.54
N ALA A 181 -11.76 2.75 -7.18
CA ALA A 181 -10.51 3.47 -7.31
C ALA A 181 -10.00 4.00 -5.96
N ALA A 182 -10.88 4.43 -5.06
CA ALA A 182 -10.49 4.85 -3.71
C ALA A 182 -9.93 3.68 -2.89
N ARG A 183 -10.53 2.48 -3.02
CA ARG A 183 -9.99 1.26 -2.40
C ARG A 183 -8.65 0.85 -3.00
N GLN A 184 -8.50 0.94 -4.33
CA GLN A 184 -7.24 0.67 -5.01
C GLN A 184 -6.16 1.67 -4.60
N TYR A 185 -6.49 2.95 -4.45
CA TYR A 185 -5.57 3.97 -3.95
C TYR A 185 -5.14 3.67 -2.51
N GLY A 186 -6.09 3.32 -1.63
CA GLY A 186 -5.77 2.88 -0.26
C GLY A 186 -4.79 1.71 -0.25
N ARG A 187 -5.05 0.67 -1.06
CA ARG A 187 -4.15 -0.48 -1.22
C ARG A 187 -2.79 -0.07 -1.80
N ALA A 188 -2.75 0.85 -2.77
CA ALA A 188 -1.49 1.33 -3.34
C ALA A 188 -0.66 2.13 -2.32
N VAL A 189 -1.30 2.94 -1.48
CA VAL A 189 -0.64 3.68 -0.39
C VAL A 189 -0.07 2.71 0.65
N GLU A 190 -0.83 1.69 1.05
CA GLU A 190 -0.38 0.65 1.99
C GLU A 190 0.79 -0.17 1.44
N LEU A 191 0.76 -0.51 0.14
CA LEU A 191 1.88 -1.17 -0.52
C LEU A 191 3.12 -0.27 -0.57
N ARG A 192 2.93 1.03 -0.79
CA ARG A 192 4.03 2.01 -0.79
C ARG A 192 4.64 2.19 0.60
N SER A 193 3.84 2.27 1.66
CA SER A 193 4.36 2.36 3.04
C SER A 193 5.13 1.10 3.41
N THR A 194 4.58 -0.09 3.11
CA THR A 194 5.26 -1.37 3.34
C THR A 194 6.57 -1.48 2.56
N ALA A 195 6.61 -0.99 1.32
CA ALA A 195 7.84 -0.95 0.53
C ALA A 195 8.86 0.01 1.14
N ALA A 196 8.42 1.21 1.55
CA ALA A 196 9.28 2.21 2.18
C ALA A 196 9.91 1.70 3.49
N GLU A 197 9.15 0.98 4.32
CA GLU A 197 9.66 0.34 5.54
C GLU A 197 10.75 -0.69 5.22
N LYS A 198 10.53 -1.53 4.20
CA LYS A 198 11.53 -2.52 3.75
C LYS A 198 12.79 -1.86 3.22
N TYR A 199 12.64 -0.79 2.44
CA TYR A 199 13.77 0.01 1.96
C TYR A 199 14.55 0.63 3.12
N ALA A 200 13.86 1.19 4.11
CA ALA A 200 14.49 1.77 5.30
C ALA A 200 15.30 0.71 6.08
N HIS A 201 14.76 -0.50 6.25
CA HIS A 201 15.47 -1.60 6.90
C HIS A 201 16.70 -2.05 6.11
N SER A 202 16.60 -2.20 4.79
CA SER A 202 17.76 -2.56 3.95
C SER A 202 18.83 -1.48 3.96
N ASN A 203 18.42 -0.20 3.99
CA ASN A 203 19.36 0.91 3.98
C ASN A 203 20.14 1.01 5.31
N ARG A 204 19.50 0.69 6.45
CA ARG A 204 20.18 0.60 7.75
C ARG A 204 21.26 -0.49 7.75
N ALA A 205 20.93 -1.69 7.28
CA ALA A 205 21.90 -2.79 7.19
C ALA A 205 23.08 -2.46 6.26
N TYR A 206 22.82 -1.76 5.14
CA TYR A 206 23.87 -1.28 4.26
C TYR A 206 24.77 -0.24 4.94
N ALA A 207 24.18 0.72 5.64
CA ALA A 207 24.94 1.75 6.37
C ALA A 207 25.85 1.13 7.46
N GLU A 208 25.38 0.12 8.18
CA GLU A 208 26.18 -0.61 9.17
C GLU A 208 27.35 -1.35 8.50
N ALA A 209 27.09 -2.05 7.39
CA ALA A 209 28.14 -2.76 6.65
C ALA A 209 29.21 -1.81 6.08
N ASP A 210 28.80 -0.65 5.57
CA ASP A 210 29.70 0.40 5.08
C ASP A 210 30.58 0.97 6.20
N GLN A 211 30.02 1.18 7.40
CA GLN A 211 30.79 1.61 8.56
C GLN A 211 31.83 0.56 8.99
N VAL A 212 31.46 -0.72 9.04
CA VAL A 212 32.39 -1.82 9.36
C VAL A 212 33.50 -1.91 8.31
N TRP A 213 33.16 -1.80 7.03
CA TRP A 213 34.15 -1.82 5.95
C TRP A 213 35.14 -0.67 6.07
N LYS A 214 34.67 0.56 6.30
CA LYS A 214 35.53 1.73 6.57
C LYS A 214 36.42 1.53 7.79
N ALA A 215 35.92 0.91 8.85
CA ALA A 215 36.72 0.61 10.04
C ALA A 215 37.85 -0.40 9.75
N ILE A 216 37.56 -1.45 8.97
CA ILE A 216 38.56 -2.44 8.54
C ILE A 216 39.63 -1.78 7.68
N GLN A 217 39.23 -0.90 6.75
CA GLN A 217 40.19 -0.22 5.88
C GLN A 217 41.14 0.67 6.69
N ARG A 218 40.61 1.51 7.61
CA ARG A 218 41.45 2.30 8.52
C ARG A 218 42.36 1.44 9.41
N ALA A 219 41.93 0.23 9.77
CA ALA A 219 42.78 -0.69 10.53
C ALA A 219 43.93 -1.26 9.69
N ARG A 220 43.69 -1.53 8.40
CA ARG A 220 44.72 -1.94 7.44
C ARG A 220 45.72 -0.80 7.20
N ASP A 221 45.23 0.40 6.92
CA ASP A 221 46.10 1.56 6.67
C ASP A 221 47.03 1.81 7.86
N ARG A 222 46.51 1.78 9.11
CA ARG A 222 47.33 1.88 10.33
C ARG A 222 48.33 0.74 10.49
N HIS A 223 48.00 -0.46 10.05
CA HIS A 223 48.91 -1.60 10.11
C HIS A 223 50.06 -1.43 9.12
N ASP A 224 49.75 -0.98 7.90
CA ASP A 224 50.74 -0.72 6.86
C ASP A 224 51.70 0.40 7.29
N GLU A 225 51.18 1.50 7.84
CA GLU A 225 52.00 2.57 8.45
C GLU A 225 52.90 2.06 9.58
N ALA A 226 52.38 1.20 10.47
CA ALA A 226 53.16 0.61 11.55
C ALA A 226 54.27 -0.31 11.03
N MET A 227 54.01 -1.07 9.97
CA MET A 227 55.00 -1.93 9.31
C MET A 227 56.09 -1.12 8.63
N GLU A 228 55.74 -0.02 7.95
CA GLU A 228 56.71 0.92 7.37
C GLU A 228 57.61 1.53 8.46
N HIS A 229 57.04 1.98 9.57
CA HIS A 229 57.81 2.48 10.71
C HIS A 229 58.75 1.42 11.30
N MET A 230 58.28 0.17 11.45
CA MET A 230 59.12 -0.93 11.95
C MET A 230 60.26 -1.26 11.00
N ASN A 231 60.00 -1.30 9.69
CA ASN A 231 61.04 -1.52 8.67
C ASN A 231 62.09 -0.41 8.73
N GLY A 232 61.68 0.85 8.85
CA GLY A 232 62.62 1.97 9.01
C GLY A 232 63.48 1.86 10.26
N GLN A 233 62.93 1.35 11.37
CA GLN A 233 63.71 1.11 12.60
C GLN A 233 64.72 -0.03 12.43
N LEU A 234 64.34 -1.12 11.75
CA LEU A 234 65.23 -2.25 11.45
C LEU A 234 66.38 -1.83 10.55
N ASP A 235 66.11 -1.03 9.51
CA ASP A 235 67.14 -0.50 8.61
C ASP A 235 68.12 0.43 9.35
N ALA A 236 67.61 1.30 10.22
CA ALA A 236 68.46 2.16 11.07
C ALA A 236 69.32 1.34 12.05
N ALA A 237 68.77 0.27 12.64
CA ALA A 237 69.52 -0.64 13.50
C ALA A 237 70.61 -1.40 12.73
N ALA A 238 70.28 -1.92 11.54
CA ALA A 238 71.24 -2.58 10.66
C ALA A 238 72.35 -1.62 10.22
N GLY A 239 72.02 -0.36 9.94
CA GLY A 239 72.98 0.70 9.64
C GLY A 239 73.95 0.95 10.79
N ARG A 240 73.45 1.02 12.03
CA ARG A 240 74.29 1.15 13.24
C ARG A 240 75.24 -0.02 13.42
N LEU A 241 74.74 -1.25 13.32
CA LEU A 241 75.56 -2.47 13.42
C LEU A 241 76.67 -2.52 12.34
N ARG A 242 76.37 -2.09 11.11
CA ARG A 242 77.38 -1.99 10.04
C ARG A 242 78.45 -0.95 10.35
N ALA A 243 78.07 0.22 10.86
CA ALA A 243 79.01 1.26 11.24
C ALA A 243 79.92 0.81 12.40
N GLU A 244 79.35 0.19 13.44
CA GLU A 244 80.11 -0.37 14.56
C GLU A 244 81.09 -1.46 14.09
N ALA A 245 80.64 -2.39 13.23
CA ALA A 245 81.49 -3.43 12.67
C ALA A 245 82.67 -2.85 11.88
N GLN A 246 82.45 -1.80 11.08
CA GLN A 246 83.52 -1.11 10.35
C GLN A 246 84.56 -0.49 11.29
N VAL A 247 84.12 0.12 12.40
CA VAL A 247 85.03 0.67 13.42
C VAL A 247 85.86 -0.43 14.07
N VAL A 248 85.24 -1.56 14.45
CA VAL A 248 85.95 -2.70 15.05
C VAL A 248 86.97 -3.29 14.07
N ILE A 249 86.63 -3.43 12.78
CA ILE A 249 87.55 -3.89 11.75
C ILE A 249 88.73 -2.92 11.58
N ALA A 250 88.46 -1.61 11.54
CA ALA A 250 89.50 -0.59 11.43
C ALA A 250 90.46 -0.59 12.64
N GLN A 251 89.93 -0.70 13.86
CA GLN A 251 90.72 -0.82 15.10
C GLN A 251 91.58 -2.08 15.10
N THR A 252 91.01 -3.22 14.72
CA THR A 252 91.74 -4.50 14.64
C THR A 252 92.87 -4.43 13.60
N ARG A 253 92.67 -3.70 12.50
CA ARG A 253 93.68 -3.51 11.44
C ARG A 253 94.78 -2.51 11.83
N ALA A 254 94.44 -1.48 12.61
CA ALA A 254 95.38 -0.44 13.05
C ALA A 254 96.21 -0.86 14.28
N ALA A 255 95.80 -1.91 15.00
CA ALA A 255 96.58 -2.46 16.09
C ALA A 255 97.94 -2.98 15.56
N PRO A 256 99.09 -2.43 16.01
CA PRO A 256 100.40 -2.86 15.53
C PRO A 256 100.61 -4.34 15.89
N LEU A 257 101.16 -5.11 14.96
CA LEU A 257 101.46 -6.56 15.02
C LEU A 257 102.47 -6.98 16.13
N GLY A 258 102.62 -6.18 17.20
CA GLY A 258 103.69 -6.27 18.19
C GLY A 258 103.45 -7.18 19.41
N ARG A 259 102.36 -7.95 19.48
CA ARG A 259 102.22 -8.95 20.55
C ARG A 259 101.48 -10.18 20.07
N ALA A 260 102.24 -11.19 19.66
CA ALA A 260 101.77 -12.57 19.56
C ALA A 260 101.21 -12.98 20.93
N ARG A 261 99.89 -12.91 21.07
CA ARG A 261 99.17 -13.46 22.23
C ARG A 261 99.11 -14.98 22.00
N PRO A 262 99.66 -15.81 22.92
CA PRO A 262 99.76 -17.24 22.71
C PRO A 262 98.36 -17.85 22.55
N LEU A 263 98.22 -18.62 21.48
CA LEU A 263 96.99 -19.20 20.94
C LEU A 263 96.49 -20.42 21.75
N GLY A 264 96.68 -20.40 23.07
CA GLY A 264 96.59 -21.59 23.92
C GLY A 264 95.52 -21.59 25.01
N GLN A 265 94.69 -20.55 25.17
CA GLN A 265 93.91 -20.41 26.41
C GLN A 265 92.50 -19.82 26.25
N LEU A 266 91.77 -20.19 25.20
CA LEU A 266 90.36 -19.77 25.02
C LEU A 266 89.36 -20.89 24.68
N TYR A 267 89.80 -22.15 24.61
CA TYR A 267 88.92 -23.31 24.68
C TYR A 267 89.01 -23.95 26.08
N GLY A 268 88.80 -23.13 27.11
CA GLY A 268 88.49 -23.61 28.45
C GLY A 268 87.02 -24.00 28.49
N ALA A 269 86.75 -25.28 28.24
CA ALA A 269 85.47 -25.90 28.45
C ALA A 269 85.05 -25.77 29.91
N ALA A 270 84.26 -24.75 30.24
CA ALA A 270 83.36 -24.81 31.37
C ALA A 270 82.16 -25.63 30.91
N ALA A 271 82.18 -26.91 31.27
CA ALA A 271 81.00 -27.77 31.16
C ALA A 271 79.83 -27.06 31.86
N PRO A 272 78.66 -26.89 31.21
CA PRO A 272 77.49 -26.37 31.87
C PRO A 272 77.08 -27.35 32.98
N ASP A 273 76.96 -26.81 34.18
CA ASP A 273 76.48 -27.48 35.38
C ASP A 273 75.12 -28.17 35.09
N PRO A 274 74.99 -29.51 35.26
CA PRO A 274 73.72 -30.20 35.04
C PRO A 274 72.68 -29.99 36.16
N GLY A 275 72.93 -29.09 37.13
CA GLY A 275 72.10 -28.95 38.34
C GLY A 275 70.99 -27.90 38.33
N GLU A 276 70.97 -26.92 37.42
CA GLU A 276 70.02 -25.80 37.54
C GLU A 276 68.82 -25.96 36.61
N THR A 277 67.85 -26.77 37.06
CA THR A 277 66.45 -26.68 36.66
C THR A 277 65.91 -25.30 37.04
N THR A 278 66.33 -24.26 36.33
CA THR A 278 65.51 -23.05 36.18
C THR A 278 64.28 -23.50 35.42
N GLN A 279 63.22 -23.68 36.19
CA GLN A 279 61.84 -23.79 35.76
C GLN A 279 61.60 -22.69 34.74
N ARG A 280 61.84 -23.00 33.46
CA ARG A 280 61.50 -22.18 32.33
C ARG A 280 59.98 -22.21 32.32
N VAL A 281 59.39 -21.28 33.07
CA VAL A 281 58.03 -20.84 32.89
C VAL A 281 57.98 -20.45 31.43
N MET A 282 57.51 -21.37 30.58
CA MET A 282 57.02 -20.97 29.29
C MET A 282 56.07 -19.83 29.59
N PRO A 283 56.23 -18.64 28.98
CA PRO A 283 55.09 -17.77 28.85
C PRO A 283 54.06 -18.62 28.10
N GLY A 284 53.12 -19.21 28.86
CA GLY A 284 51.97 -19.89 28.29
C GLY A 284 51.38 -18.94 27.25
N PRO A 285 50.87 -19.47 26.12
CA PRO A 285 50.44 -18.67 24.97
C PRO A 285 49.70 -17.47 25.51
N GLY A 286 50.40 -16.32 25.46
CA GLY A 286 49.99 -15.12 26.17
C GLY A 286 48.55 -14.92 25.80
N GLY A 287 47.67 -15.03 26.80
CA GLY A 287 46.25 -14.91 26.58
C GLY A 287 46.07 -13.72 25.67
N LEU A 288 45.53 -13.98 24.46
CA LEU A 288 45.15 -12.92 23.54
C LEU A 288 44.56 -11.83 24.42
N PRO A 289 45.06 -10.58 24.34
CA PRO A 289 44.58 -9.51 25.19
C PRO A 289 43.07 -9.61 25.14
N ARG A 290 42.45 -9.95 26.29
CA ARG A 290 40.99 -9.96 26.38
C ARG A 290 40.59 -8.61 25.79
N PRO A 291 39.70 -8.58 24.77
CA PRO A 291 39.20 -7.32 24.27
C PRO A 291 38.85 -6.52 25.49
N ARG A 292 39.55 -5.40 25.68
CA ARG A 292 39.29 -4.46 26.75
C ARG A 292 37.78 -4.30 26.70
N GLU A 293 37.08 -4.81 27.72
CA GLU A 293 35.66 -4.51 27.89
C GLU A 293 35.65 -3.00 27.80
N ALA A 294 35.15 -2.51 26.67
CA ALA A 294 35.00 -1.10 26.46
C ALA A 294 34.11 -0.69 27.61
N GLU A 295 34.73 -0.04 28.59
CA GLU A 295 34.06 0.80 29.56
C GLU A 295 32.92 1.45 28.78
N PRO A 296 31.64 1.18 29.14
CA PRO A 296 30.50 1.55 28.33
C PRO A 296 30.60 3.05 28.10
N GLU A 297 31.11 3.40 26.92
CA GLU A 297 31.29 4.75 26.47
C GLU A 297 29.88 5.29 26.51
N ASN A 298 29.64 6.18 27.48
CA ASN A 298 28.35 6.82 27.70
C ASN A 298 27.86 7.19 26.31
N PRO A 299 26.74 6.60 25.83
CA PRO A 299 26.28 6.89 24.49
C PRO A 299 26.18 8.40 24.40
N PRO A 300 26.73 9.02 23.34
CA PRO A 300 26.63 10.46 23.18
C PRO A 300 25.16 10.84 23.44
N PRO A 301 24.90 11.89 24.25
CA PRO A 301 23.53 12.32 24.50
C PRO A 301 22.84 12.37 23.15
N PRO A 302 21.60 11.85 23.00
CA PRO A 302 20.92 11.73 21.72
C PRO A 302 20.95 13.09 21.06
N GLY A 303 21.96 13.27 20.21
CA GLY A 303 22.22 14.49 19.50
C GLY A 303 21.11 14.51 18.51
N GLU A 304 20.08 15.29 18.85
CA GLU A 304 19.37 16.19 17.94
C GLU A 304 19.57 15.76 16.49
N ALA A 305 19.03 14.57 16.22
CA ALA A 305 19.26 13.91 14.96
C ALA A 305 18.53 14.77 13.96
N ASP A 306 19.30 15.23 12.99
CA ASP A 306 18.87 15.82 11.73
C ASP A 306 17.38 15.61 11.51
N GLY A 307 16.66 16.73 11.58
CA GLY A 307 15.24 16.78 11.31
C GLY A 307 14.90 16.00 10.03
N PRO A 308 13.66 15.53 9.91
CA PRO A 308 13.23 14.65 8.82
C PRO A 308 13.78 15.15 7.49
N PRO A 309 14.32 14.25 6.64
CA PRO A 309 14.96 14.65 5.38
C PRO A 309 14.03 15.60 4.65
N ARG A 310 14.49 16.84 4.43
CA ARG A 310 13.72 17.85 3.69
C ARG A 310 13.29 17.21 2.38
N PRO A 311 11.99 17.25 2.04
CA PRO A 311 11.53 16.71 0.77
C PRO A 311 12.35 17.38 -0.35
N PRO A 312 12.71 16.63 -1.40
CA PRO A 312 13.44 17.17 -2.53
C PRO A 312 12.70 18.40 -3.01
N ARG A 313 13.41 19.54 -3.00
CA ARG A 313 12.92 20.81 -3.53
C ARG A 313 12.54 20.49 -4.98
N ALA A 314 11.26 20.61 -5.30
CA ALA A 314 10.83 20.53 -6.69
C ALA A 314 11.48 21.75 -7.36
N ASP A 315 12.55 21.51 -8.12
CA ASP A 315 13.09 22.48 -9.03
C ASP A 315 11.99 22.73 -10.06
N THR A 316 11.19 23.75 -9.79
CA THR A 316 10.33 24.38 -10.79
C THR A 316 11.27 25.05 -11.78
N ASP A 317 11.62 24.30 -12.82
CA ASP A 317 12.08 24.88 -14.08
C ASP A 317 10.97 25.82 -14.55
N GLU A 318 11.11 27.11 -14.24
CA GLU A 318 10.31 28.15 -14.88
C GLU A 318 10.61 28.09 -16.37
N PRO A 319 9.60 27.96 -17.24
CA PRO A 319 9.83 27.99 -18.66
C PRO A 319 10.32 29.39 -19.05
N GLU A 320 11.54 29.46 -19.58
CA GLU A 320 12.06 30.62 -20.30
C GLU A 320 11.05 31.01 -21.40
N GLU A 321 10.31 32.10 -21.16
CA GLU A 321 9.52 32.77 -22.18
C GLU A 321 10.47 33.29 -23.26
N ALA A 322 10.48 32.60 -24.40
CA ALA A 322 11.11 33.09 -25.61
C ALA A 322 10.32 34.29 -26.17
N GLN A 323 10.99 35.43 -26.24
CA GLN A 323 10.57 36.64 -26.97
C GLN A 323 10.71 36.47 -28.48
#